data_AF-C2ENG9-F1
#
_entry.id   AF-C2ENG9-F1
#
_cell.length_a   1.000
_cell.length_b   1.000
_cell.length_c   1.000
_cell.angle_alpha   90.00
_cell.angle_beta   90.00
_cell.angle_gamma   90.00
#
_symmetry.space_group_name_H-M   'P 1'
#
loop_
_entity.id
_entity.type
_entity.pdbx_description
1 polymer ?
#
loop_
_entity_poly.entity_id
_entity_poly.type
_entity_poly.pdbx_seq_one_letter_code
_entity_poly.pdbx_strand_id
1 'polypeptide(L)'
;MRLLSAIINFLQLNQKNPSCNAFIVYTNAIIRSDEISWLNQALNVLNIEIPENLFKVISSQNRLDISNVKKTWSNGHLQIMLTNKQALGRGTNLQYPLNKEYYQEHKSNFAIIDQRFVDWDNPLVDISGIYIESLTHMFENPNNNGIEDLDTFKIKAAHTIYEQYELFDSNQTDLSYRDIKTRLQRYFGKSSCTGNSMWDLLPAQDAVAAELEQITGRLCRTNIKTKEMLIQYDYNFVNRIDWDYLNRKRTNVLMEDLINQNTNKLSSKEIYQTRILLLKQKQELFLINSAASFLAKRAYNLRSLNRNMQDQWIKMREWIAKHSKITTLDEIPDYLRKTVEGFYYHLTKNNTKYYYYHDQSSDSDFKDVLLINSDQVKAQKILDYLKEKKEVSVNVQLSTLNLEKDNEYLEKIFEKNPWLKTNLLKEGYDLDFSKKGEWLLTPAAYNNLYKAAISEKIFALICQKYHLDFHEMRDLMQNEFERFDGFLKLKDKRILYVDMKNYDSRKTTALKEKVDSHIQNKLNDSSGNAAVIINFYEFEKENSYRNQGINNGIDEKKIYYYTYLFHHNGEVNHILLRDLYNKVARNDSSSK
;
A
#
# COMPACT_ATOMS: atom_id res chain seq x y z
N MET A 1 -11.40 30.12 30.08
CA MET A 1 -10.90 29.37 31.27
C MET A 1 -10.00 28.18 30.92
N ARG A 2 -10.43 27.15 30.15
CA ARG A 2 -9.58 25.99 29.80
C ARG A 2 -8.30 26.41 29.05
N LEU A 3 -8.46 27.26 28.04
CA LEU A 3 -7.35 27.88 27.31
C LEU A 3 -6.36 28.62 28.23
N LEU A 4 -6.87 29.45 29.15
CA LEU A 4 -6.05 30.18 30.11
C LEU A 4 -5.22 29.23 30.98
N SER A 5 -5.82 28.16 31.49
CA SER A 5 -5.10 27.12 32.25
C SER A 5 -3.99 26.48 31.43
N ALA A 6 -4.26 26.14 30.16
CA ALA A 6 -3.27 25.55 29.27
C ALA A 6 -2.08 26.50 29.00
N ILE A 7 -2.37 27.79 28.81
CA ILE A 7 -1.35 28.84 28.67
C ILE A 7 -0.51 28.94 29.95
N ILE A 8 -1.13 29.02 31.13
CA ILE A 8 -0.42 29.11 32.41
C ILE A 8 0.51 27.90 32.62
N ASN A 9 0.05 26.69 32.33
CA ASN A 9 0.87 25.49 32.44
C ASN A 9 2.11 25.55 31.53
N PHE A 10 1.96 26.07 30.30
CA PHE A 10 3.09 26.24 29.40
C PHE A 10 4.03 27.36 29.87
N LEU A 11 3.51 28.47 30.40
CA LEU A 11 4.34 29.53 30.98
C LEU A 11 5.17 29.01 32.15
N GLN A 12 4.58 28.18 33.03
CA GLN A 12 5.32 27.53 34.12
C GLN A 12 6.40 26.57 33.62
N LEU A 13 6.14 25.86 32.51
CA LEU A 13 7.15 25.03 31.87
C LEU A 13 8.31 25.88 31.32
N ASN A 14 7.99 26.99 30.65
CA ASN A 14 8.99 27.91 30.11
C ASN A 14 9.84 28.55 31.22
N GLN A 15 9.24 28.88 32.37
CA GLN A 15 9.98 29.38 33.53
C GLN A 15 11.00 28.37 34.08
N LYS A 16 10.67 27.08 34.06
CA LYS A 16 11.60 26.01 34.48
C LYS A 16 12.66 25.71 33.43
N ASN A 17 12.29 25.79 32.16
CA ASN A 17 13.15 25.54 31.01
C ASN A 17 12.87 26.58 29.91
N PRO A 18 13.67 27.67 29.84
CA PRO A 18 13.46 28.75 28.87
C PRO A 18 13.50 28.29 27.41
N SER A 19 14.09 27.13 27.12
CA SER A 19 14.11 26.54 25.77
C SER A 19 12.76 25.96 25.35
N CYS A 20 11.81 25.81 26.29
CA CYS A 20 10.41 25.51 25.99
C CYS A 20 9.69 26.81 25.55
N ASN A 21 10.01 27.32 24.36
CA ASN A 21 9.57 28.64 23.90
C ASN A 21 8.53 28.61 22.75
N ALA A 22 8.27 27.41 22.20
CA ALA A 22 7.35 27.21 21.08
C ALA A 22 6.08 26.48 21.51
N PHE A 23 4.97 27.21 21.64
CA PHE A 23 3.66 26.65 22.00
C PHE A 23 2.62 26.96 20.95
N ILE A 24 1.81 25.97 20.60
CA ILE A 24 0.71 26.15 19.66
C ILE A 24 -0.60 25.80 20.34
N VAL A 25 -1.58 26.68 20.19
CA VAL A 25 -2.92 26.51 20.70
C VAL A 25 -3.87 26.38 19.51
N TYR A 26 -4.43 25.19 19.34
CA TYR A 26 -5.46 24.92 18.34
C TYR A 26 -6.84 25.18 18.94
N THR A 27 -7.42 26.29 18.55
CA THR A 27 -8.75 26.73 18.99
C THR A 27 -9.82 26.35 17.98
N ASN A 28 -11.06 26.33 18.44
CA ASN A 28 -12.21 26.00 17.60
C ASN A 28 -12.58 27.12 16.62
N ALA A 29 -12.38 28.36 17.03
CA ALA A 29 -12.60 29.55 16.22
C ALA A 29 -11.33 30.40 16.19
N ILE A 30 -11.27 31.34 15.24
CA ILE A 30 -10.21 32.36 15.25
C ILE A 30 -10.43 33.23 16.50
N ILE A 31 -9.41 33.30 17.36
CA ILE A 31 -9.44 34.15 18.56
C ILE A 31 -9.53 35.61 18.13
N ARG A 32 -10.50 36.32 18.71
CA ARG A 32 -10.73 37.75 18.46
C ARG A 32 -9.83 38.63 19.34
N SER A 33 -9.68 39.89 18.95
CA SER A 33 -8.78 40.83 19.63
C SER A 33 -9.19 41.15 21.08
N ASP A 34 -10.49 41.15 21.36
CA ASP A 34 -11.06 41.28 22.71
C ASP A 34 -10.72 40.08 23.59
N GLU A 35 -10.74 38.87 23.03
CA GLU A 35 -10.34 37.64 23.74
C GLU A 35 -8.84 37.61 24.07
N ILE A 36 -7.97 38.11 23.17
CA ILE A 36 -6.54 38.31 23.48
C ILE A 36 -6.36 39.33 24.61
N SER A 37 -7.09 40.44 24.54
CA SER A 37 -7.04 41.50 25.56
C SER A 37 -7.45 40.96 26.92
N TRP A 38 -8.50 40.13 26.94
CA TRP A 38 -8.95 39.43 28.13
C TRP A 38 -7.89 38.44 28.67
N LEU A 39 -7.24 37.65 27.80
CA LEU A 39 -6.16 36.73 28.21
C LEU A 39 -4.99 37.48 28.86
N ASN A 40 -4.55 38.59 28.26
CA ASN A 40 -3.49 39.43 28.82
C ASN A 40 -3.89 40.01 30.19
N GLN A 41 -5.10 40.54 30.31
CA GLN A 41 -5.61 41.05 31.58
C GLN A 41 -5.67 39.94 32.64
N ALA A 42 -6.15 38.76 32.28
CA ALA A 42 -6.24 37.64 33.21
C ALA A 42 -4.86 37.19 33.71
N LEU A 43 -3.85 37.13 32.84
CA LEU A 43 -2.47 36.79 33.24
C LEU A 43 -1.86 37.86 34.16
N ASN A 44 -2.11 39.14 33.88
CA ASN A 44 -1.69 40.25 34.74
C ASN A 44 -2.35 40.20 36.12
N VAL A 45 -3.67 39.95 36.18
CA VAL A 45 -4.40 39.79 37.46
C VAL A 45 -3.87 38.63 38.29
N LEU A 46 -3.39 37.57 37.62
CA LEU A 46 -2.76 36.42 38.26
C LEU A 46 -1.28 36.64 38.62
N ASN A 47 -0.75 37.85 38.40
CA ASN A 47 0.65 38.23 38.63
C ASN A 47 1.65 37.34 37.87
N ILE A 48 1.30 36.94 36.64
CA ILE A 48 2.19 36.18 35.77
C ILE A 48 2.85 37.15 34.80
N GLU A 49 4.17 37.33 34.93
CA GLU A 49 4.95 38.15 34.00
C GLU A 49 4.96 37.52 32.60
N ILE A 50 4.62 38.31 31.58
CA ILE A 50 4.56 37.87 30.18
C ILE A 50 5.24 38.89 29.26
N PRO A 51 5.86 38.44 28.15
CA PRO A 51 6.35 39.34 27.10
C PRO A 51 5.20 40.11 26.42
N GLU A 52 5.46 41.35 25.97
CA GLU A 52 4.46 42.17 25.27
C GLU A 52 3.86 41.49 24.04
N ASN A 53 4.65 40.71 23.30
CA ASN A 53 4.24 40.03 22.07
C ASN A 53 4.04 38.52 22.26
N LEU A 54 3.60 38.10 23.45
CA LEU A 54 3.39 36.70 23.80
C LEU A 54 2.48 35.98 22.80
N PHE A 55 1.37 36.59 22.39
CA PHE A 55 0.38 35.95 21.52
C PHE A 55 0.52 36.38 20.06
N LYS A 56 0.56 35.40 19.15
CA LYS A 56 0.40 35.63 17.71
C LYS A 56 -0.78 34.82 17.17
N VAL A 57 -1.80 35.52 16.68
CA VAL A 57 -2.94 34.86 16.01
C VAL A 57 -2.59 34.57 14.55
N ILE A 58 -2.72 33.30 14.16
CA ILE A 58 -2.57 32.82 12.79
C ILE A 58 -3.91 32.29 12.28
N SER A 59 -4.31 32.76 11.11
CA SER A 59 -5.50 32.39 10.36
C SER A 59 -5.11 32.01 8.92
N SER A 60 -6.08 31.59 8.12
CA SER A 60 -5.86 31.36 6.68
C SER A 60 -5.41 32.61 5.92
N GLN A 61 -5.72 33.80 6.43
CA GLN A 61 -5.46 35.10 5.78
C GLN A 61 -4.03 35.61 6.02
N ASN A 62 -3.36 35.20 7.11
CA ASN A 62 -2.03 35.67 7.48
C ASN A 62 -1.02 34.54 7.68
N ARG A 63 -1.19 33.40 7.00
CA ARG A 63 -0.30 32.22 7.09
C ARG A 63 1.19 32.54 6.86
N LEU A 64 1.51 33.57 6.09
CA LEU A 64 2.90 33.99 5.84
C LEU A 64 3.62 34.43 7.13
N ASP A 65 2.88 34.88 8.15
CA ASP A 65 3.42 35.29 9.44
C ASP A 65 4.01 34.14 10.26
N ILE A 66 3.75 32.88 9.89
CA ILE A 66 4.35 31.71 10.55
C ILE A 66 5.88 31.79 10.49
N SER A 67 6.45 32.34 9.41
CA SER A 67 7.91 32.52 9.27
C SER A 67 8.46 33.47 10.34
N ASN A 68 7.71 34.50 10.70
CA ASN A 68 8.09 35.44 11.76
C ASN A 68 8.04 34.76 13.13
N VAL A 69 6.98 33.97 13.39
CA VAL A 69 6.85 33.19 14.63
C VAL A 69 8.03 32.22 14.79
N LYS A 70 8.39 31.50 13.73
CA LYS A 70 9.54 30.59 13.75
C LYS A 70 10.87 31.30 13.99
N LYS A 71 11.03 32.52 13.48
CA LYS A 71 12.21 33.34 13.75
C LYS A 71 12.28 33.76 15.23
N THR A 72 11.14 34.12 15.83
CA THR A 72 11.04 34.39 17.27
C THR A 72 11.48 33.17 18.07
N TRP A 73 10.95 31.98 17.75
CA TRP A 73 11.33 30.73 18.40
C TRP A 73 12.80 30.35 18.17
N SER A 74 13.33 30.59 16.98
CA SER A 74 14.74 30.32 16.65
C SER A 74 15.71 31.02 17.58
N ASN A 75 15.37 32.25 18.00
CA ASN A 75 16.16 33.08 18.90
C ASN A 75 15.91 32.82 20.38
N GLY A 76 15.17 31.76 20.74
CA GLY A 76 14.90 31.43 22.15
C GLY A 76 13.77 32.25 22.79
N HIS A 77 13.13 33.16 22.05
CA HIS A 77 12.06 33.99 22.61
C HIS A 77 10.72 33.24 22.65
N LEU A 78 10.03 33.35 23.78
CA LEU A 78 8.72 32.77 24.00
C LEU A 78 7.66 33.45 23.12
N GLN A 79 6.94 32.64 22.34
CA GLN A 79 5.75 33.10 21.62
C GLN A 79 4.73 31.97 21.50
N ILE A 80 3.48 32.26 21.85
CA ILE A 80 2.34 31.36 21.76
C ILE A 80 1.58 31.66 20.46
N MET A 81 1.55 30.67 19.58
CA MET A 81 0.78 30.75 18.34
C MET A 81 -0.65 30.28 18.60
N LEU A 82 -1.60 31.22 18.51
CA LEU A 82 -3.03 30.95 18.60
C LEU A 82 -3.57 30.75 17.19
N THR A 83 -4.16 29.60 16.89
CA THR A 83 -4.61 29.28 15.54
C THR A 83 -5.87 28.45 15.57
N ASN A 84 -6.73 28.61 14.56
CA ASN A 84 -7.74 27.60 14.29
C ASN A 84 -7.14 26.47 13.43
N LYS A 85 -7.79 25.31 13.39
CA LYS A 85 -7.28 24.16 12.62
C LYS A 85 -7.29 24.40 11.11
N GLN A 86 -8.29 25.13 10.60
CA GLN A 86 -8.43 25.48 9.18
C GLN A 86 -7.26 26.33 8.67
N ALA A 87 -6.58 27.08 9.54
CA ALA A 87 -5.43 27.88 9.19
C ALA A 87 -4.14 27.08 8.97
N LEU A 88 -4.05 25.80 9.38
CA LEU A 88 -2.83 25.00 9.24
C LEU A 88 -3.11 23.67 8.53
N GLY A 89 -3.09 23.69 7.20
CA GLY A 89 -3.29 22.49 6.38
C GLY A 89 -2.25 21.39 6.62
N ARG A 90 -2.55 20.17 6.15
CA ARG A 90 -1.74 18.94 6.35
C ARG A 90 -0.25 19.10 5.97
N GLY A 91 0.07 19.94 4.99
CA GLY A 91 1.44 20.20 4.53
C GLY A 91 2.22 21.27 5.31
N THR A 92 1.65 21.89 6.35
CA THR A 92 2.33 22.97 7.07
C THR A 92 3.35 22.40 8.06
N ASN A 93 4.64 22.62 7.79
CA ASN A 93 5.72 22.26 8.71
C ASN A 93 5.88 23.34 9.77
N LEU A 94 5.98 22.93 11.04
CA LEU A 94 6.04 23.84 12.20
C LEU A 94 7.38 23.79 12.93
N GLN A 95 8.26 22.88 12.50
CA GLN A 95 9.66 22.84 12.87
C GLN A 95 10.30 24.20 12.60
N TYR A 96 11.18 24.64 13.49
CA TYR A 96 11.86 25.93 13.38
C TYR A 96 13.38 25.77 13.44
N PRO A 97 14.15 26.68 12.81
CA PRO A 97 15.61 26.64 12.85
C PRO A 97 16.14 26.84 14.27
N LEU A 98 17.18 26.12 14.65
CA LEU A 98 17.88 26.33 15.91
C LEU A 98 19.05 27.28 15.71
N ASN A 99 18.98 28.47 16.34
CA ASN A 99 20.10 29.40 16.32
C ASN A 99 21.32 28.77 17.04
N LYS A 100 22.50 28.87 16.41
CA LYS A 100 23.74 28.26 16.92
C LYS A 100 24.19 28.85 18.25
N GLU A 101 24.11 30.18 18.42
CA GLU A 101 24.49 30.86 19.66
C GLU A 101 23.55 30.45 20.80
N TYR A 102 22.24 30.50 20.54
CA TYR A 102 21.24 30.07 21.51
C TYR A 102 21.42 28.62 21.97
N TYR A 103 21.74 27.71 21.03
CA TYR A 103 21.99 26.31 21.33
C TYR A 103 23.24 26.10 22.19
N GLN A 104 24.32 26.85 21.96
CA GLN A 104 25.54 26.70 22.77
C GLN A 104 25.29 27.08 24.23
N GLU A 105 24.54 28.15 24.47
CA GLU A 105 24.20 28.61 25.82
C GLU A 105 23.24 27.66 26.54
N HIS A 106 22.31 27.04 25.80
CA HIS A 106 21.22 26.24 26.37
C HIS A 106 21.31 24.75 26.02
N LYS A 107 22.50 24.25 25.68
CA LYS A 107 22.73 22.89 25.18
C LYS A 107 22.14 21.81 26.09
N SER A 108 22.20 22.03 27.40
CA SER A 108 21.66 21.12 28.43
C SER A 108 20.13 21.00 28.41
N ASN A 109 19.41 21.88 27.73
CA ASN A 109 17.94 21.87 27.66
C ASN A 109 17.40 21.10 26.46
N PHE A 110 18.27 20.69 25.54
CA PHE A 110 17.91 19.93 24.34
C PHE A 110 18.30 18.46 24.47
N ALA A 111 17.52 17.61 23.81
CA ALA A 111 17.77 16.19 23.62
C ALA A 111 17.96 15.91 22.12
N ILE A 112 18.95 15.09 21.80
CA ILE A 112 19.19 14.61 20.43
C ILE A 112 18.88 13.13 20.41
N ILE A 113 17.91 12.73 19.58
CA ILE A 113 17.48 11.33 19.48
C ILE A 113 18.52 10.50 18.73
N ASP A 114 18.95 10.96 17.55
CA ASP A 114 19.98 10.30 16.75
C ASP A 114 20.81 11.35 16.01
N GLN A 115 22.09 11.46 16.38
CA GLN A 115 23.01 12.45 15.83
C GLN A 115 23.29 12.26 14.34
N ARG A 116 23.12 11.03 13.80
CA ARG A 116 23.42 10.70 12.39
C ARG A 116 22.43 11.34 11.41
N PHE A 117 21.23 11.66 11.90
CA PHE A 117 20.15 12.21 11.11
C PHE A 117 19.88 13.70 11.42
N VAL A 118 20.85 14.38 12.02
CA VAL A 118 20.81 15.82 12.25
C VAL A 118 21.59 16.52 11.14
N ASP A 119 20.92 17.40 10.41
CA ASP A 119 21.58 18.41 9.57
C ASP A 119 22.09 19.53 10.48
N TRP A 120 23.40 19.55 10.75
CA TRP A 120 24.03 20.56 11.60
C TRP A 120 24.27 21.89 10.89
N ASP A 121 24.16 21.94 9.57
CA ASP A 121 24.22 23.19 8.82
C ASP A 121 22.90 23.96 8.96
N ASN A 122 21.77 23.24 8.97
CA ASN A 122 20.43 23.78 9.16
C ASN A 122 19.61 22.99 10.20
N PRO A 123 20.00 23.02 11.49
CA PRO A 123 19.33 22.24 12.51
C PRO A 123 17.90 22.72 12.70
N LEU A 124 16.95 21.77 12.68
CA LEU A 124 15.53 22.01 12.95
C LEU A 124 15.12 21.36 14.27
N VAL A 125 14.28 22.07 15.02
CA VAL A 125 13.75 21.64 16.31
C VAL A 125 12.23 21.54 16.23
N ASP A 126 11.68 20.51 16.86
CA ASP A 126 10.23 20.39 17.04
C ASP A 126 9.70 21.39 18.08
N ILE A 127 8.44 21.77 17.94
CA ILE A 127 7.78 22.67 18.91
C ILE A 127 7.72 22.02 20.31
N SER A 128 7.78 22.84 21.35
CA SER A 128 7.89 22.39 22.75
C SER A 128 6.55 22.01 23.37
N GLY A 129 5.44 22.46 22.81
CA GLY A 129 4.14 22.06 23.32
C GLY A 129 2.96 22.41 22.44
N ILE A 130 1.83 21.81 22.80
CA ILE A 130 0.57 21.98 22.09
C ILE A 130 -0.61 21.95 23.05
N TYR A 131 -1.61 22.78 22.76
CA TYR A 131 -2.96 22.67 23.32
C TYR A 131 -3.98 22.42 22.22
N ILE A 132 -4.88 21.48 22.45
CA ILE A 132 -5.94 21.13 21.50
C ILE A 132 -7.29 21.32 22.20
N GLU A 133 -8.07 22.30 21.76
CA GLU A 133 -9.46 22.41 22.18
C GLU A 133 -10.28 21.22 21.65
N SER A 134 -11.33 20.85 22.40
CA SER A 134 -12.29 19.85 21.94
C SER A 134 -12.85 20.28 20.59
N LEU A 135 -12.62 19.47 19.55
CA LEU A 135 -13.14 19.68 18.20
C LEU A 135 -14.64 19.98 18.26
N THR A 136 -15.03 21.24 18.10
CA THR A 136 -16.43 21.60 17.85
C THR A 136 -16.69 21.70 16.35
N HIS A 137 -15.69 21.96 15.52
CA HIS A 137 -15.84 22.28 14.10
C HIS A 137 -15.79 21.09 13.13
N MET A 138 -15.62 19.86 13.62
CA MET A 138 -16.01 18.72 12.76
C MET A 138 -17.53 18.63 12.62
N PHE A 139 -18.28 19.15 13.60
CA PHE A 139 -19.72 19.30 13.54
C PHE A 139 -20.15 20.40 14.54
N GLU A 140 -20.24 21.66 14.12
CA GLU A 140 -20.42 22.80 15.03
C GLU A 140 -21.66 22.67 15.91
N ASN A 141 -21.54 22.94 17.22
CA ASN A 141 -22.72 23.03 18.09
C ASN A 141 -23.41 24.38 17.84
N PRO A 142 -24.64 24.42 17.29
CA PRO A 142 -25.29 25.68 16.90
C PRO A 142 -25.76 26.54 18.09
N ASN A 143 -25.58 26.09 19.33
CA ASN A 143 -26.04 26.79 20.52
C ASN A 143 -25.05 27.82 21.09
N ASN A 144 -24.06 28.29 20.32
CA ASN A 144 -23.29 29.47 20.73
C ASN A 144 -24.14 30.72 20.47
N ASN A 145 -24.66 31.31 21.56
CA ASN A 145 -25.56 32.48 21.58
C ASN A 145 -24.93 33.81 21.08
N GLY A 146 -24.08 33.77 20.07
CA GLY A 146 -23.64 34.95 19.33
C GLY A 146 -24.60 35.22 18.17
N ILE A 147 -24.81 36.50 17.85
CA ILE A 147 -25.54 36.95 16.67
C ILE A 147 -24.75 36.47 15.43
N GLU A 148 -24.98 35.23 15.01
CA GLU A 148 -24.29 34.64 13.86
C GLU A 148 -24.98 35.10 12.57
N ASP A 149 -24.19 35.47 11.58
CA ASP A 149 -24.68 35.87 10.27
C ASP A 149 -25.41 34.71 9.58
N LEU A 150 -26.57 35.00 8.99
CA LEU A 150 -27.51 34.03 8.44
C LEU A 150 -26.87 33.17 7.33
N ASP A 151 -25.97 33.74 6.54
CA ASP A 151 -25.31 33.02 5.45
C ASP A 151 -24.22 32.08 5.97
N THR A 152 -23.55 32.45 7.06
CA THR A 152 -22.59 31.58 7.74
C THR A 152 -23.31 30.37 8.36
N PHE A 153 -24.45 30.60 9.00
CA PHE A 153 -25.30 29.53 9.52
C PHE A 153 -25.78 28.55 8.43
N LYS A 154 -26.21 29.04 7.26
CA LYS A 154 -26.64 28.20 6.13
C LYS A 154 -25.53 27.30 5.60
N ILE A 155 -24.32 27.85 5.42
CA ILE A 155 -23.15 27.08 4.93
C ILE A 155 -22.81 25.96 5.92
N LYS A 156 -22.82 26.28 7.23
CA LYS A 156 -22.56 25.33 8.32
C LYS A 156 -23.63 24.24 8.39
N ALA A 157 -24.90 24.61 8.27
CA ALA A 157 -26.01 23.67 8.21
C ALA A 157 -25.91 22.70 7.02
N ALA A 158 -25.51 23.20 5.84
CA ALA A 158 -25.34 22.38 4.64
C ALA A 158 -24.21 21.36 4.78
N HIS A 159 -23.07 21.76 5.36
CA HIS A 159 -21.95 20.85 5.64
C HIS A 159 -22.36 19.71 6.59
N THR A 160 -23.01 20.05 7.70
CA THR A 160 -23.48 19.03 8.66
C THR A 160 -24.45 18.04 8.02
N ILE A 161 -25.40 18.51 7.20
CA ILE A 161 -26.33 17.63 6.47
C ILE A 161 -25.56 16.70 5.54
N TYR A 162 -24.68 17.24 4.71
CA TYR A 162 -23.88 16.47 3.76
C TYR A 162 -23.04 15.39 4.47
N GLU A 163 -22.36 15.74 5.56
CA GLU A 163 -21.55 14.80 6.33
C GLU A 163 -22.37 13.69 7.00
N GLN A 164 -23.60 13.98 7.49
CA GLN A 164 -24.45 12.92 8.04
C GLN A 164 -24.87 11.90 6.96
N TYR A 165 -25.07 12.35 5.72
CA TYR A 165 -25.36 11.47 4.59
C TYR A 165 -24.11 10.68 4.17
N GLU A 166 -22.93 11.30 4.11
CA GLU A 166 -21.66 10.59 3.88
C GLU A 166 -21.39 9.51 4.95
N LEU A 167 -21.71 9.78 6.23
CA LEU A 167 -21.58 8.79 7.31
C LEU A 167 -22.53 7.60 7.13
N PHE A 168 -23.74 7.83 6.62
CA PHE A 168 -24.71 6.79 6.26
C PHE A 168 -24.23 5.98 5.05
N ASP A 169 -23.73 6.66 4.02
CA ASP A 169 -23.29 6.04 2.77
C ASP A 169 -21.91 5.38 2.87
N SER A 170 -21.11 5.71 3.90
CA SER A 170 -19.76 5.18 4.10
C SER A 170 -19.68 3.66 4.30
N ASN A 171 -20.80 2.97 4.55
CA ASN A 171 -20.89 1.55 4.96
C ASN A 171 -20.04 1.20 6.21
N GLN A 172 -19.54 2.20 6.95
CA GLN A 172 -18.72 2.02 8.15
C GLN A 172 -19.55 2.11 9.45
N THR A 173 -20.86 2.29 9.35
CA THR A 173 -21.76 2.52 10.49
C THR A 173 -23.05 1.70 10.34
N ASP A 174 -23.64 1.26 11.46
CA ASP A 174 -24.95 0.58 11.49
C ASP A 174 -26.13 1.58 11.52
N LEU A 175 -25.93 2.78 10.95
CA LEU A 175 -26.90 3.86 11.09
C LEU A 175 -28.05 3.65 10.14
N SER A 176 -29.26 3.64 10.68
CA SER A 176 -30.45 3.75 9.87
C SER A 176 -30.68 5.20 9.45
N TYR A 177 -31.42 5.39 8.36
CA TYR A 177 -31.90 6.71 7.95
C TYR A 177 -32.67 7.43 9.08
N ARG A 178 -33.35 6.66 9.96
CA ARG A 178 -34.04 7.19 11.13
C ARG A 178 -33.07 7.79 12.14
N ASP A 179 -31.91 7.18 12.35
CA ASP A 179 -30.87 7.69 13.25
C ASP A 179 -30.27 9.00 12.71
N ILE A 180 -30.01 9.08 11.40
CA ILE A 180 -29.57 10.30 10.72
C ILE A 180 -30.58 11.43 10.91
N LYS A 181 -31.86 11.14 10.62
CA LYS A 181 -32.95 12.09 10.81
C LYS A 181 -33.04 12.58 12.26
N THR A 182 -32.97 11.68 13.24
CA THR A 182 -33.00 12.04 14.68
C THR A 182 -31.80 12.92 15.06
N ARG A 183 -30.62 12.69 14.50
CA ARG A 183 -29.44 13.52 14.79
C ARG A 183 -29.48 14.89 14.15
N LEU A 184 -29.91 14.99 12.88
CA LEU A 184 -30.16 16.28 12.25
C LEU A 184 -31.23 17.06 13.04
N GLN A 185 -32.28 16.39 13.51
CA GLN A 185 -33.30 17.00 14.37
C GLN A 185 -32.73 17.47 15.72
N ARG A 186 -31.78 16.75 16.33
CA ARG A 186 -31.05 17.22 17.53
C ARG A 186 -30.14 18.41 17.25
N TYR A 187 -29.49 18.41 16.09
CA TYR A 187 -28.61 19.49 15.67
C TYR A 187 -29.41 20.78 15.46
N PHE A 188 -30.55 20.70 14.76
CA PHE A 188 -31.39 21.85 14.44
C PHE A 188 -32.44 22.20 15.52
N GLY A 189 -32.60 21.40 16.59
CA GLY A 189 -33.68 21.57 17.57
C GLY A 189 -33.31 21.29 19.04
N LYS A 190 -33.76 22.18 19.95
CA LYS A 190 -33.75 21.97 21.42
C LYS A 190 -34.79 20.92 21.83
N SER A 191 -34.51 19.63 21.65
CA SER A 191 -35.43 18.57 22.11
C SER A 191 -34.72 17.48 22.91
N SER A 192 -35.21 17.26 24.13
CA SER A 192 -34.82 16.25 25.11
C SER A 192 -35.21 14.83 24.66
N CYS A 193 -34.51 14.28 23.66
CA CYS A 193 -34.77 12.92 23.16
C CYS A 193 -33.55 12.00 23.36
N THR A 194 -33.76 10.90 24.10
CA THR A 194 -32.80 9.87 24.53
C THR A 194 -32.24 9.01 23.38
N GLY A 195 -31.05 9.32 22.88
CA GLY A 195 -30.34 8.47 21.91
C GLY A 195 -28.97 9.02 21.54
N ASN A 196 -28.22 8.28 20.73
CA ASN A 196 -26.78 8.53 20.50
C ASN A 196 -26.53 9.87 19.79
N SER A 197 -25.72 10.72 20.42
CA SER A 197 -25.27 11.98 19.84
C SER A 197 -24.43 11.73 18.58
N MET A 198 -24.29 12.74 17.75
CA MET A 198 -23.42 12.70 16.57
C MET A 198 -21.95 12.43 16.92
N TRP A 199 -21.53 12.79 18.13
CA TRP A 199 -20.17 12.56 18.63
C TRP A 199 -19.94 11.10 19.09
N ASP A 200 -21.01 10.33 19.26
CA ASP A 200 -20.94 8.91 19.63
C ASP A 200 -20.73 8.00 18.41
N LEU A 201 -20.51 8.59 17.23
CA LEU A 201 -20.34 7.86 15.97
C LEU A 201 -18.90 7.52 15.70
N LEU A 202 -18.67 6.27 15.31
CA LEU A 202 -17.35 5.75 15.01
C LEU A 202 -16.57 6.60 14.00
N PRO A 203 -17.12 7.02 12.84
CA PRO A 203 -16.32 7.79 11.91
C PRO A 203 -16.08 9.22 12.39
N ALA A 204 -16.96 9.77 13.25
CA ALA A 204 -16.68 11.02 13.94
C ALA A 204 -15.50 10.83 14.92
N GLN A 205 -15.47 9.73 15.66
CA GLN A 205 -14.39 9.39 16.58
C GLN A 205 -13.06 9.10 15.86
N ASP A 206 -13.10 8.45 14.69
CA ASP A 206 -11.95 8.23 13.81
C ASP A 206 -11.36 9.54 13.30
N ALA A 207 -12.22 10.49 12.90
CA ALA A 207 -11.75 11.79 12.44
C ALA A 207 -11.09 12.58 13.60
N VAL A 208 -11.63 12.48 14.83
CA VAL A 208 -10.97 13.04 16.03
C VAL A 208 -9.61 12.36 16.26
N ALA A 209 -9.54 11.03 16.12
CA ALA A 209 -8.32 10.24 16.29
C ALA A 209 -7.25 10.61 15.25
N ALA A 210 -7.61 10.70 13.97
CA ALA A 210 -6.71 11.08 12.88
C ALA A 210 -6.16 12.51 13.06
N GLU A 211 -6.93 13.41 13.68
CA GLU A 211 -6.45 14.76 14.03
C GLU A 211 -5.41 14.70 15.16
N LEU A 212 -5.62 13.89 16.20
CA LEU A 212 -4.62 13.69 17.24
C LEU A 212 -3.32 13.08 16.68
N GLU A 213 -3.43 12.11 15.77
CA GLU A 213 -2.30 11.52 15.04
C GLU A 213 -1.51 12.59 14.28
N GLN A 214 -2.19 13.41 13.47
CA GLN A 214 -1.53 14.48 12.71
C GLN A 214 -0.84 15.49 13.62
N ILE A 215 -1.49 15.85 14.72
CA ILE A 215 -1.00 16.87 15.65
C ILE A 215 0.23 16.35 16.42
N THR A 216 0.15 15.16 17.00
CA THR A 216 1.29 14.53 17.69
C THR A 216 2.43 14.21 16.73
N GLY A 217 2.12 13.83 15.49
CA GLY A 217 3.11 13.65 14.42
C GLY A 217 3.92 14.92 14.13
N ARG A 218 3.35 16.12 14.34
CA ARG A 218 4.08 17.41 14.20
C ARG A 218 5.11 17.62 15.31
N LEU A 219 5.01 16.94 16.45
CA LEU A 219 5.97 16.99 17.56
C LEU A 219 7.13 15.99 17.39
N CYS A 220 7.04 15.10 16.41
CA CYS A 220 7.93 13.95 16.23
C CYS A 220 8.66 13.93 14.86
N ARG A 221 8.91 15.09 14.23
CA ARG A 221 9.48 15.12 12.87
C ARG A 221 10.99 15.30 12.82
N THR A 222 11.60 15.82 13.88
CA THR A 222 13.04 16.11 13.93
C THR A 222 13.74 15.29 15.02
N ASN A 223 15.06 15.20 14.89
CA ASN A 223 15.92 14.52 15.85
C ASN A 223 16.35 15.42 17.02
N ILE A 224 15.99 16.70 17.02
CA ILE A 224 16.31 17.65 18.10
C ILE A 224 15.01 18.06 18.80
N LYS A 225 14.95 17.86 20.11
CA LYS A 225 13.77 18.17 20.94
C LYS A 225 14.18 18.96 22.17
N THR A 226 13.25 19.73 22.72
CA THR A 226 13.38 20.15 24.12
C THR A 226 13.25 18.92 25.02
N LYS A 227 13.99 18.90 26.14
CA LYS A 227 13.95 17.77 27.08
C LYS A 227 12.57 17.54 27.71
N GLU A 228 11.75 18.57 27.75
CA GLU A 228 10.37 18.50 28.20
C GLU A 228 9.45 18.96 27.06
N MET A 229 8.34 18.25 26.88
CA MET A 229 7.29 18.60 25.94
C MET A 229 5.95 18.57 26.65
N LEU A 230 5.09 19.55 26.37
CA LEU A 230 3.78 19.65 26.99
C LEU A 230 2.66 19.46 25.97
N ILE A 231 1.94 18.34 26.10
CA ILE A 231 0.77 18.04 25.30
C ILE A 231 -0.45 18.18 26.19
N GLN A 232 -1.34 19.11 25.83
CA GLN A 232 -2.58 19.35 26.54
C GLN A 232 -3.76 19.23 25.58
N TYR A 233 -4.83 18.61 26.04
CA TYR A 233 -6.07 18.49 25.28
C TYR A 233 -7.26 18.64 26.23
N ASP A 234 -8.37 19.11 25.70
CA ASP A 234 -9.61 19.23 26.48
C ASP A 234 -10.11 17.84 26.92
N TYR A 235 -10.63 17.70 28.15
CA TYR A 235 -11.13 16.42 28.66
C TYR A 235 -12.24 15.82 27.77
N ASN A 236 -13.06 16.69 27.17
CA ASN A 236 -14.10 16.28 26.23
C ASN A 236 -13.55 15.70 24.93
N PHE A 237 -12.30 16.01 24.58
CA PHE A 237 -11.59 15.47 23.42
C PHE A 237 -11.26 13.98 23.64
N VAL A 238 -10.78 13.62 24.84
CA VAL A 238 -10.39 12.24 25.23
C VAL A 238 -11.51 11.24 25.08
N ASN A 239 -12.71 11.61 25.52
CA ASN A 239 -13.87 10.72 25.49
C ASN A 239 -14.47 10.54 24.08
N ARG A 240 -13.96 11.27 23.09
CA ARG A 240 -14.42 11.23 21.68
C ARG A 240 -13.38 10.64 20.73
N ILE A 241 -12.24 10.18 21.24
CA ILE A 241 -11.21 9.53 20.43
C ILE A 241 -11.53 8.04 20.30
N ASP A 242 -11.43 7.53 19.07
CA ASP A 242 -11.28 6.09 18.86
C ASP A 242 -9.84 5.67 19.23
N TRP A 243 -9.66 5.23 20.48
CA TRP A 243 -8.36 4.78 20.99
C TRP A 243 -7.90 3.46 20.35
N ASP A 244 -8.87 2.66 19.91
CA ASP A 244 -8.70 1.40 19.23
C ASP A 244 -8.15 1.58 17.80
N TYR A 245 -8.54 2.67 17.13
CA TYR A 245 -7.97 3.13 15.85
C TYR A 245 -6.50 3.54 16.02
N LEU A 246 -6.18 4.33 17.05
CA LEU A 246 -4.81 4.82 17.30
C LEU A 246 -3.85 3.70 17.68
N ASN A 247 -4.26 2.78 18.55
CA ASN A 247 -3.43 1.66 19.03
C ASN A 247 -2.95 0.71 17.91
N ARG A 248 -3.66 0.67 16.78
CA ARG A 248 -3.37 -0.26 15.68
C ARG A 248 -2.60 0.34 14.52
N LYS A 249 -2.33 1.65 14.53
CA LYS A 249 -1.44 2.29 13.56
C LYS A 249 0.00 2.23 14.04
N ARG A 250 0.94 2.29 13.09
CA ARG A 250 2.36 2.54 13.40
C ARG A 250 2.44 3.97 13.95
N THR A 251 2.81 4.12 15.21
CA THR A 251 2.77 5.42 15.89
C THR A 251 4.16 5.82 16.38
N ASN A 252 4.27 7.05 16.88
CA ASN A 252 5.49 7.59 17.49
C ASN A 252 5.42 7.44 19.02
N VAL A 253 6.56 7.60 19.70
CA VAL A 253 6.68 7.41 21.16
C VAL A 253 5.68 8.25 21.97
N LEU A 254 5.33 9.47 21.52
CA LEU A 254 4.35 10.30 22.23
C LEU A 254 2.95 9.70 22.15
N MET A 255 2.60 9.13 21.00
CA MET A 255 1.31 8.49 20.82
C MET A 255 1.22 7.16 21.58
N GLU A 256 2.31 6.39 21.65
CA GLU A 256 2.39 5.18 22.48
C GLU A 256 2.16 5.50 23.96
N ASP A 257 2.80 6.55 24.48
CA ASP A 257 2.60 7.02 25.86
C ASP A 257 1.13 7.47 26.09
N LEU A 258 0.55 8.22 25.17
CA LEU A 258 -0.87 8.62 25.24
C LEU A 258 -1.82 7.41 25.24
N ILE A 259 -1.56 6.39 24.42
CA ILE A 259 -2.36 5.16 24.40
C ILE A 259 -2.22 4.42 25.73
N ASN A 260 -1.00 4.29 26.26
CA ASN A 260 -0.74 3.62 27.54
C ASN A 260 -1.52 4.27 28.70
N GLN A 261 -1.55 5.61 28.74
CA GLN A 261 -2.31 6.38 29.72
C GLN A 261 -3.83 6.22 29.59
N ASN A 262 -4.34 5.75 28.44
CA ASN A 262 -5.76 5.60 28.13
C ASN A 262 -6.15 4.15 27.78
N THR A 263 -5.38 3.17 28.25
CA THR A 263 -5.62 1.72 27.98
C THR A 263 -7.01 1.25 28.42
N ASN A 264 -7.57 1.84 29.48
CA ASN A 264 -8.93 1.59 29.96
C ASN A 264 -10.05 2.04 29.00
N LYS A 265 -9.71 2.80 27.95
CA LYS A 265 -10.64 3.28 26.92
C LYS A 265 -10.62 2.44 25.64
N LEU A 266 -9.71 1.46 25.52
CA LEU A 266 -9.69 0.50 24.43
C LEU A 266 -10.92 -0.42 24.54
N SER A 267 -11.63 -0.66 23.43
CA SER A 267 -12.88 -1.42 23.46
C SER A 267 -12.61 -2.93 23.35
N SER A 268 -13.39 -3.72 24.09
CA SER A 268 -13.49 -5.17 23.92
C SER A 268 -14.53 -5.58 22.87
N LYS A 269 -15.10 -4.63 22.11
CA LYS A 269 -16.32 -4.86 21.30
C LYS A 269 -16.00 -5.46 19.91
N GLU A 270 -16.75 -6.51 19.57
CA GLU A 270 -16.62 -7.30 18.33
C GLU A 270 -16.81 -6.47 17.04
N ILE A 271 -17.64 -5.43 17.06
CA ILE A 271 -17.89 -4.56 15.91
C ILE A 271 -16.63 -3.82 15.43
N TYR A 272 -15.75 -3.43 16.35
CA TYR A 272 -14.47 -2.80 16.02
C TYR A 272 -13.50 -3.82 15.42
N GLN A 273 -13.49 -5.05 15.91
CA GLN A 273 -12.61 -6.10 15.37
C GLN A 273 -12.96 -6.41 13.91
N THR A 274 -14.26 -6.50 13.58
CA THR A 274 -14.74 -6.74 12.21
C THR A 274 -14.41 -5.57 11.26
N ARG A 275 -14.58 -4.32 11.71
CA ARG A 275 -14.26 -3.12 10.91
C ARG A 275 -12.76 -2.97 10.64
N ILE A 276 -11.90 -3.24 11.63
CA ILE A 276 -10.45 -3.19 11.44
C ILE A 276 -9.99 -4.27 10.49
N LEU A 277 -10.61 -5.45 10.52
CA LEU A 277 -10.30 -6.51 9.58
C LEU A 277 -10.56 -6.02 8.14
N LEU A 278 -11.64 -5.26 7.92
CA LEU A 278 -11.99 -4.69 6.62
C LEU A 278 -11.01 -3.59 6.15
N LEU A 279 -10.58 -2.70 7.04
CA LEU A 279 -9.61 -1.64 6.70
C LEU A 279 -8.21 -2.21 6.39
N LYS A 280 -7.75 -3.18 7.18
CA LYS A 280 -6.50 -3.90 6.90
C LYS A 280 -6.58 -4.61 5.56
N GLN A 281 -7.68 -5.30 5.30
CA GLN A 281 -7.92 -5.97 4.02
C GLN A 281 -7.91 -4.97 2.84
N LYS A 282 -8.51 -3.79 2.98
CA LYS A 282 -8.45 -2.73 1.95
C LYS A 282 -7.03 -2.22 1.70
N GLN A 283 -6.23 -2.02 2.75
CA GLN A 283 -4.83 -1.58 2.60
C GLN A 283 -3.96 -2.65 1.96
N GLU A 284 -4.14 -3.92 2.36
CA GLU A 284 -3.45 -5.07 1.75
C GLU A 284 -3.81 -5.18 0.26
N LEU A 285 -5.10 -5.11 -0.09
CA LEU A 285 -5.54 -5.11 -1.49
C LEU A 285 -4.95 -3.95 -2.30
N PHE A 286 -4.88 -2.75 -1.72
CA PHE A 286 -4.25 -1.61 -2.37
C PHE A 286 -2.77 -1.86 -2.68
N LEU A 287 -2.02 -2.45 -1.75
CA LEU A 287 -0.61 -2.81 -1.96
C LEU A 287 -0.46 -3.88 -3.05
N ILE A 288 -1.30 -4.92 -3.03
CA ILE A 288 -1.34 -5.97 -4.05
C ILE A 288 -1.59 -5.38 -5.43
N ASN A 289 -2.62 -4.53 -5.57
CA ASN A 289 -3.01 -3.92 -6.84
C ASN A 289 -1.94 -2.92 -7.33
N SER A 290 -1.29 -2.21 -6.42
CA SER A 290 -0.16 -1.33 -6.73
C SER A 290 1.04 -2.13 -7.26
N ALA A 291 1.33 -3.28 -6.65
CA ALA A 291 2.40 -4.17 -7.09
C ALA A 291 2.09 -4.77 -8.47
N ALA A 292 0.85 -5.20 -8.72
CA ALA A 292 0.41 -5.69 -10.03
C ALA A 292 0.46 -4.60 -11.11
N SER A 293 0.02 -3.39 -10.79
CA SER A 293 0.13 -2.22 -11.67
C SER A 293 1.58 -1.86 -11.97
N PHE A 294 2.46 -1.98 -10.98
CA PHE A 294 3.90 -1.80 -11.17
C PHE A 294 4.48 -2.85 -12.10
N LEU A 295 4.11 -4.13 -11.96
CA LEU A 295 4.54 -5.19 -12.88
C LEU A 295 4.15 -4.86 -14.31
N ALA A 296 2.89 -4.51 -14.54
CA ALA A 296 2.39 -4.16 -15.86
C ALA A 296 3.19 -2.97 -16.45
N LYS A 297 3.30 -1.86 -15.71
CA LYS A 297 4.02 -0.66 -16.17
C LYS A 297 5.51 -0.91 -16.40
N ARG A 298 6.16 -1.68 -15.52
CA ARG A 298 7.60 -1.97 -15.62
C ARG A 298 7.86 -2.87 -16.82
N ALA A 299 7.07 -3.93 -17.03
CA ALA A 299 7.21 -4.84 -18.16
C ALA A 299 7.23 -4.10 -19.53
N TYR A 300 6.33 -3.13 -19.73
CA TYR A 300 6.28 -2.35 -20.97
C TYR A 300 7.56 -1.51 -21.22
N ASN A 301 8.19 -1.03 -20.15
CA ASN A 301 9.34 -0.12 -20.22
C ASN A 301 10.70 -0.82 -20.13
N LEU A 302 10.76 -2.11 -19.73
CA LEU A 302 12.03 -2.84 -19.51
C LEU A 302 12.98 -2.80 -20.72
N ARG A 303 12.45 -2.81 -21.94
CA ARG A 303 13.23 -2.69 -23.20
C ARG A 303 14.03 -1.40 -23.31
N SER A 304 13.51 -0.32 -22.73
CA SER A 304 14.17 1.00 -22.73
C SER A 304 15.13 1.21 -21.56
N LEU A 305 15.07 0.33 -20.54
CA LEU A 305 15.93 0.42 -19.37
C LEU A 305 17.32 -0.16 -19.65
N ASN A 306 18.31 0.27 -18.88
CA ASN A 306 19.67 -0.24 -18.99
C ASN A 306 19.78 -1.72 -18.55
N ARG A 307 20.89 -2.37 -18.93
CA ARG A 307 21.15 -3.79 -18.63
C ARG A 307 21.09 -4.15 -17.14
N ASN A 308 21.48 -3.25 -16.24
CA ASN A 308 21.43 -3.51 -14.80
C ASN A 308 19.97 -3.66 -14.33
N MET A 309 19.06 -2.81 -14.81
CA MET A 309 17.64 -2.90 -14.47
C MET A 309 16.97 -4.15 -15.07
N GLN A 310 17.42 -4.60 -16.25
CA GLN A 310 17.00 -5.85 -16.88
C GLN A 310 17.51 -7.07 -16.10
N ASP A 311 18.77 -7.05 -15.64
CA ASP A 311 19.33 -8.10 -14.77
C ASP A 311 18.60 -8.19 -13.43
N GLN A 312 18.24 -7.04 -12.82
CA GLN A 312 17.41 -7.03 -11.62
C GLN A 312 16.03 -7.66 -11.84
N TRP A 313 15.43 -7.46 -13.03
CA TRP A 313 14.16 -8.10 -13.39
C TRP A 313 14.29 -9.62 -13.49
N ILE A 314 15.36 -10.12 -14.11
CA ILE A 314 15.63 -11.55 -14.21
C ILE A 314 15.84 -12.15 -12.82
N LYS A 315 16.67 -11.52 -11.98
CA LYS A 315 16.92 -11.97 -10.59
C LYS A 315 15.64 -12.01 -9.76
N MET A 316 14.76 -11.03 -9.93
CA MET A 316 13.45 -11.00 -9.27
C MET A 316 12.59 -12.19 -9.72
N ARG A 317 12.48 -12.44 -11.03
CA ARG A 317 11.72 -13.57 -11.60
C ARG A 317 12.27 -14.92 -11.14
N GLU A 318 13.59 -15.09 -11.17
CA GLU A 318 14.26 -16.30 -10.69
C GLU A 318 14.02 -16.52 -9.20
N TRP A 319 14.10 -15.47 -8.39
CA TRP A 319 13.82 -15.57 -6.96
C TRP A 319 12.36 -15.98 -6.71
N ILE A 320 11.38 -15.38 -7.41
CA ILE A 320 9.96 -15.74 -7.30
C ILE A 320 9.71 -17.19 -7.72
N ALA A 321 10.36 -17.63 -8.81
CA ALA A 321 10.23 -19.00 -9.31
C ALA A 321 10.77 -20.04 -8.31
N LYS A 322 11.80 -19.67 -7.53
CA LYS A 322 12.38 -20.53 -6.49
C LYS A 322 11.59 -20.51 -5.18
N HIS A 323 10.80 -19.46 -4.93
CA HIS A 323 10.11 -19.23 -3.67
C HIS A 323 8.63 -18.94 -3.90
N SER A 324 7.85 -19.90 -4.40
CA SER A 324 6.39 -19.72 -4.59
C SER A 324 5.64 -19.41 -3.29
N LYS A 325 6.29 -19.65 -2.15
CA LYS A 325 5.90 -19.31 -0.78
C LYS A 325 7.17 -19.01 0.03
N ILE A 326 7.00 -18.28 1.12
CA ILE A 326 8.06 -18.03 2.11
C ILE A 326 7.48 -18.13 3.54
N THR A 327 8.34 -18.39 4.52
CA THR A 327 7.95 -18.39 5.93
C THR A 327 8.00 -16.98 6.49
N THR A 328 9.03 -16.21 6.14
CA THR A 328 9.18 -14.81 6.56
C THR A 328 9.62 -13.93 5.38
N LEU A 329 9.26 -12.64 5.43
CA LEU A 329 9.75 -11.63 4.49
C LEU A 329 11.28 -11.43 4.58
N ASP A 330 11.92 -11.86 5.67
CA ASP A 330 13.37 -11.78 5.81
C ASP A 330 14.15 -12.75 4.90
N GLU A 331 13.47 -13.74 4.33
CA GLU A 331 14.03 -14.60 3.26
C GLU A 331 14.26 -13.81 1.95
N ILE A 332 13.61 -12.66 1.78
CA ILE A 332 13.77 -11.82 0.61
C ILE A 332 15.10 -11.04 0.72
N PRO A 333 16.02 -11.16 -0.25
CA PRO A 333 17.26 -10.40 -0.27
C PRO A 333 17.01 -8.90 -0.25
N ASP A 334 17.83 -8.14 0.49
CA ASP A 334 17.65 -6.68 0.67
C ASP A 334 17.55 -5.90 -0.64
N TYR A 335 18.32 -6.30 -1.66
CA TYR A 335 18.30 -5.67 -2.98
C TYR A 335 16.99 -5.90 -3.75
N LEU A 336 16.20 -6.90 -3.38
CA LEU A 336 14.89 -7.21 -3.96
C LEU A 336 13.72 -6.80 -3.05
N ARG A 337 13.93 -6.66 -1.74
CA ARG A 337 12.88 -6.51 -0.71
C ARG A 337 11.83 -5.47 -1.09
N LYS A 338 12.25 -4.25 -1.44
CA LYS A 338 11.34 -3.15 -1.84
C LYS A 338 10.42 -3.46 -3.02
N THR A 339 10.83 -4.38 -3.90
CA THR A 339 10.07 -4.74 -5.09
C THR A 339 9.24 -6.00 -4.87
N VAL A 340 9.81 -6.98 -4.18
CA VAL A 340 9.27 -8.34 -4.09
C VAL A 340 8.27 -8.53 -2.95
N GLU A 341 8.40 -7.78 -1.85
CA GLU A 341 7.51 -7.90 -0.69
C GLU A 341 6.02 -7.76 -1.07
N GLY A 342 5.70 -6.81 -1.96
CA GLY A 342 4.33 -6.58 -2.44
C GLY A 342 3.75 -7.70 -3.30
N PHE A 343 4.55 -8.71 -3.67
CA PHE A 343 4.09 -9.91 -4.38
C PHE A 343 3.69 -11.04 -3.46
N TYR A 344 3.82 -10.90 -2.14
CA TYR A 344 3.36 -11.88 -1.17
C TYR A 344 2.18 -11.36 -0.38
N TYR A 345 1.20 -12.24 -0.19
CA TYR A 345 0.07 -12.03 0.68
C TYR A 345 0.25 -12.85 1.96
N HIS A 346 0.10 -12.18 3.10
CA HIS A 346 0.16 -12.82 4.41
C HIS A 346 -1.13 -13.57 4.71
N LEU A 347 -1.01 -14.85 5.01
CA LEU A 347 -2.11 -15.69 5.43
C LEU A 347 -2.24 -15.65 6.96
N THR A 348 -3.48 -15.60 7.43
CA THR A 348 -3.80 -15.66 8.87
C THR A 348 -3.37 -16.97 9.54
N LYS A 349 -3.14 -18.04 8.76
CA LYS A 349 -2.64 -19.34 9.18
C LYS A 349 -1.83 -19.94 8.04
N ASN A 350 -0.81 -20.71 8.37
CA ASN A 350 0.01 -21.40 7.37
C ASN A 350 -0.90 -22.29 6.51
N ASN A 351 -0.90 -22.04 5.21
CA ASN A 351 -1.77 -22.73 4.27
C ASN A 351 -1.07 -22.87 2.92
N THR A 352 -1.66 -23.68 2.04
CA THR A 352 -1.23 -23.87 0.64
C THR A 352 -2.20 -23.24 -0.34
N LYS A 353 -3.29 -22.63 0.17
CA LYS A 353 -4.34 -22.05 -0.65
C LYS A 353 -4.99 -20.81 -0.05
N TYR A 354 -5.54 -19.99 -0.93
CA TYR A 354 -6.44 -18.89 -0.61
C TYR A 354 -7.44 -18.66 -1.75
N TYR A 355 -8.49 -17.91 -1.46
CA TYR A 355 -9.59 -17.56 -2.36
C TYR A 355 -9.51 -16.08 -2.70
N TYR A 356 -9.84 -15.72 -3.95
CA TYR A 356 -9.77 -14.34 -4.41
C TYR A 356 -10.82 -14.03 -5.48
N TYR A 357 -11.05 -12.73 -5.71
CA TYR A 357 -11.87 -12.25 -6.82
C TYR A 357 -11.21 -11.05 -7.51
N HIS A 358 -11.24 -11.07 -8.84
CA HIS A 358 -10.95 -9.97 -9.75
C HIS A 358 -11.90 -10.08 -10.94
N ASP A 359 -12.12 -8.97 -11.65
CA ASP A 359 -12.92 -9.00 -12.87
C ASP A 359 -12.09 -9.51 -14.05
N GLN A 360 -12.24 -10.80 -14.36
CA GLN A 360 -11.53 -11.43 -15.48
C GLN A 360 -11.81 -10.80 -16.85
N SER A 361 -12.95 -10.11 -17.02
CA SER A 361 -13.35 -9.55 -18.31
C SER A 361 -12.68 -8.21 -18.60
N SER A 362 -12.49 -7.37 -17.59
CA SER A 362 -11.87 -6.05 -17.69
C SER A 362 -10.40 -6.06 -17.25
N ASP A 363 -10.00 -7.02 -16.43
CA ASP A 363 -8.66 -7.13 -15.84
C ASP A 363 -8.08 -8.54 -15.96
N SER A 364 -7.58 -8.87 -17.17
CA SER A 364 -6.92 -10.14 -17.45
C SER A 364 -5.58 -10.31 -16.74
N ASP A 365 -4.97 -9.21 -16.29
CA ASP A 365 -3.61 -9.18 -15.75
C ASP A 365 -3.59 -9.17 -14.21
N PHE A 366 -4.77 -9.26 -13.56
CA PHE A 366 -4.92 -9.24 -12.11
C PHE A 366 -4.44 -7.92 -11.47
N LYS A 367 -4.59 -6.79 -12.16
CA LYS A 367 -4.26 -5.44 -11.69
C LYS A 367 -5.17 -4.96 -10.57
N ASP A 368 -6.43 -5.37 -10.57
CA ASP A 368 -7.50 -4.92 -9.67
C ASP A 368 -8.15 -6.12 -8.97
N VAL A 369 -7.42 -6.68 -8.00
CA VAL A 369 -7.97 -7.67 -7.06
C VAL A 369 -8.86 -6.95 -6.05
N LEU A 370 -10.10 -7.41 -5.92
CA LEU A 370 -11.10 -6.83 -5.01
C LEU A 370 -11.27 -7.61 -3.71
N LEU A 371 -10.79 -8.86 -3.69
CA LEU A 371 -10.93 -9.74 -2.54
C LEU A 371 -9.80 -10.76 -2.54
N ILE A 372 -9.22 -10.98 -1.37
CA ILE A 372 -8.38 -12.14 -1.05
C ILE A 372 -8.67 -12.60 0.38
N ASN A 373 -8.76 -13.92 0.60
CA ASN A 373 -8.97 -14.50 1.93
C ASN A 373 -8.53 -15.98 1.99
N SER A 374 -7.99 -16.41 3.13
CA SER A 374 -7.60 -17.82 3.34
C SER A 374 -8.80 -18.73 3.68
N ASP A 375 -9.93 -18.16 4.11
CA ASP A 375 -11.15 -18.88 4.49
C ASP A 375 -12.23 -18.74 3.41
N GLN A 376 -12.68 -19.87 2.87
CA GLN A 376 -13.67 -19.93 1.79
C GLN A 376 -15.02 -19.33 2.20
N VAL A 377 -15.50 -19.63 3.40
CA VAL A 377 -16.82 -19.20 3.86
C VAL A 377 -16.82 -17.70 4.06
N LYS A 378 -15.73 -17.15 4.62
CA LYS A 378 -15.58 -15.70 4.76
C LYS A 378 -15.43 -15.02 3.41
N ALA A 379 -14.61 -15.57 2.51
CA ALA A 379 -14.48 -15.06 1.14
C ALA A 379 -15.84 -15.01 0.43
N GLN A 380 -16.65 -16.05 0.55
CA GLN A 380 -17.95 -16.12 -0.11
C GLN A 380 -18.91 -15.06 0.43
N LYS A 381 -18.96 -14.88 1.77
CA LYS A 381 -19.77 -13.82 2.39
C LYS A 381 -19.37 -12.43 1.89
N ILE A 382 -18.07 -12.15 1.75
CA ILE A 382 -17.59 -10.86 1.24
C ILE A 382 -17.97 -10.71 -0.24
N LEU A 383 -17.81 -11.75 -1.05
CA LEU A 383 -18.20 -11.71 -2.46
C LEU A 383 -19.71 -11.46 -2.63
N ASP A 384 -20.53 -12.12 -1.82
CA ASP A 384 -21.99 -11.94 -1.84
C ASP A 384 -22.38 -10.49 -1.46
N TYR A 385 -21.69 -9.90 -0.49
CA TYR A 385 -21.84 -8.48 -0.15
C TYR A 385 -21.48 -7.57 -1.33
N LEU A 386 -20.36 -7.82 -2.03
CA LEU A 386 -19.97 -7.04 -3.21
C LEU A 386 -21.03 -7.13 -4.34
N LYS A 387 -21.66 -8.31 -4.50
CA LYS A 387 -22.77 -8.50 -5.45
C LYS A 387 -24.00 -7.71 -5.05
N GLU A 388 -24.37 -7.73 -3.77
CA GLU A 388 -25.50 -6.97 -3.23
C GLU A 388 -25.31 -5.46 -3.46
N LYS A 389 -24.09 -4.96 -3.26
CA LYS A 389 -23.72 -3.56 -3.52
C LYS A 389 -23.57 -3.22 -5.00
N LYS A 390 -23.76 -4.18 -5.91
CA LYS A 390 -23.56 -4.05 -7.36
C LYS A 390 -22.16 -3.58 -7.76
N GLU A 391 -21.18 -3.82 -6.90
CA GLU A 391 -19.76 -3.57 -7.21
C GLU A 391 -19.21 -4.64 -8.17
N VAL A 392 -19.85 -5.82 -8.20
CA VAL A 392 -19.50 -6.95 -9.07
C VAL A 392 -20.75 -7.59 -9.65
N SER A 393 -20.62 -8.30 -10.77
CA SER A 393 -21.74 -9.00 -11.42
C SER A 393 -22.27 -10.18 -10.57
N VAL A 394 -23.59 -10.40 -10.58
CA VAL A 394 -24.24 -11.44 -9.76
C VAL A 394 -23.74 -12.87 -10.05
N ASN A 395 -23.28 -13.14 -11.27
CA ASN A 395 -22.85 -14.46 -11.72
C ASN A 395 -21.39 -14.79 -11.41
N VAL A 396 -20.64 -13.88 -10.79
CA VAL A 396 -19.21 -14.12 -10.53
C VAL A 396 -19.00 -15.16 -9.43
N GLN A 397 -17.90 -15.90 -9.54
CA GLN A 397 -17.51 -16.92 -8.58
C GLN A 397 -16.10 -16.64 -8.03
N LEU A 398 -15.81 -17.16 -6.84
CA LEU A 398 -14.47 -17.10 -6.27
C LEU A 398 -13.49 -17.89 -7.13
N SER A 399 -12.35 -17.27 -7.39
CA SER A 399 -11.16 -17.98 -7.87
C SER A 399 -10.36 -18.50 -6.67
N THR A 400 -9.50 -19.50 -6.91
CA THR A 400 -8.66 -20.10 -5.86
C THR A 400 -7.24 -20.24 -6.38
N LEU A 401 -6.27 -19.81 -5.59
CA LEU A 401 -4.88 -20.25 -5.74
C LEU A 401 -4.70 -21.45 -4.82
N ASN A 402 -4.33 -22.61 -5.37
CA ASN A 402 -4.09 -23.82 -4.61
C ASN A 402 -2.79 -24.46 -5.10
N LEU A 403 -1.72 -24.27 -4.33
CA LEU A 403 -0.40 -24.78 -4.66
C LEU A 403 -0.36 -26.31 -4.74
N GLU A 404 -1.09 -27.02 -3.87
CA GLU A 404 -1.13 -28.49 -3.90
C GLU A 404 -1.77 -29.01 -5.18
N LYS A 405 -2.87 -28.40 -5.61
CA LYS A 405 -3.54 -28.79 -6.86
C LYS A 405 -2.67 -28.50 -8.08
N ASP A 406 -2.01 -27.34 -8.11
CA ASP A 406 -1.11 -27.00 -9.22
C ASP A 406 0.14 -27.90 -9.24
N ASN A 407 0.55 -28.45 -8.09
CA ASN A 407 1.65 -29.41 -8.01
C ASN A 407 1.34 -30.76 -8.65
N GLU A 408 0.07 -31.17 -8.70
CA GLU A 408 -0.32 -32.44 -9.34
C GLU A 408 0.17 -32.51 -10.80
N TYR A 409 0.17 -31.38 -11.51
CA TYR A 409 0.66 -31.32 -12.89
C TYR A 409 2.19 -31.42 -12.98
N LEU A 410 2.91 -30.74 -12.08
CA LEU A 410 4.37 -30.79 -12.02
C LEU A 410 4.86 -32.18 -11.59
N GLU A 411 4.21 -32.83 -10.64
CA GLU A 411 4.58 -34.18 -10.21
C GLU A 411 4.40 -35.20 -11.33
N LYS A 412 3.33 -35.14 -12.14
CA LYS A 412 3.20 -35.98 -13.34
C LYS A 412 4.38 -35.80 -14.29
N ILE A 413 4.80 -34.56 -14.51
CA ILE A 413 5.98 -34.25 -15.34
C ILE A 413 7.24 -34.86 -14.71
N PHE A 414 7.45 -34.68 -13.41
CA PHE A 414 8.63 -35.17 -12.71
C PHE A 414 8.68 -36.69 -12.58
N GLU A 415 7.55 -37.37 -12.45
CA GLU A 415 7.47 -38.84 -12.48
C GLU A 415 7.97 -39.40 -13.82
N LYS A 416 7.60 -38.76 -14.94
CA LYS A 416 8.05 -39.16 -16.28
C LYS A 416 9.44 -38.65 -16.63
N ASN A 417 9.86 -37.54 -16.00
CA ASN A 417 11.11 -36.83 -16.29
C ASN A 417 11.87 -36.48 -15.00
N PRO A 418 12.33 -37.49 -14.22
CA PRO A 418 12.87 -37.26 -12.86
C PRO A 418 14.11 -36.37 -12.84
N TRP A 419 14.88 -36.37 -13.94
CA TRP A 419 16.03 -35.52 -14.14
C TRP A 419 15.70 -34.01 -14.09
N LEU A 420 14.48 -33.59 -14.46
CA LEU A 420 14.04 -32.19 -14.34
C LEU A 420 13.96 -31.78 -12.86
N LYS A 421 13.30 -32.59 -12.03
CA LYS A 421 13.17 -32.36 -10.60
C LYS A 421 14.54 -32.25 -9.94
N THR A 422 15.45 -33.17 -10.28
CA THR A 422 16.82 -33.15 -9.76
C THR A 422 17.57 -31.87 -10.12
N ASN A 423 17.49 -31.41 -11.37
CA ASN A 423 18.18 -30.19 -11.80
C ASN A 423 17.59 -28.93 -11.15
N LEU A 424 16.26 -28.82 -11.08
CA LEU A 424 15.60 -27.71 -10.42
C LEU A 424 15.93 -27.65 -8.92
N LEU A 425 15.92 -28.79 -8.22
CA LEU A 425 16.32 -28.84 -6.80
C LEU A 425 17.79 -28.43 -6.60
N LYS A 426 18.71 -28.86 -7.48
CA LYS A 426 20.11 -28.43 -7.46
C LYS A 426 20.27 -26.93 -7.64
N GLU A 427 19.41 -26.31 -8.44
CA GLU A 427 19.39 -24.87 -8.65
C GLU A 427 18.64 -24.09 -7.55
N GLY A 428 18.10 -24.78 -6.55
CA GLY A 428 17.47 -24.18 -5.37
C GLY A 428 15.99 -23.82 -5.55
N TYR A 429 15.28 -24.47 -6.47
CA TYR A 429 13.82 -24.29 -6.59
C TYR A 429 13.09 -25.05 -5.49
N ASP A 430 12.20 -24.38 -4.75
CA ASP A 430 11.26 -25.07 -3.85
C ASP A 430 10.15 -25.74 -4.66
N LEU A 431 10.19 -27.08 -4.69
CA LEU A 431 9.21 -27.91 -5.40
C LEU A 431 8.28 -28.68 -4.45
N ASP A 432 8.35 -28.43 -3.15
CA ASP A 432 7.49 -29.13 -2.17
C ASP A 432 6.27 -28.28 -1.84
N PHE A 433 5.28 -28.28 -2.73
CA PHE A 433 4.06 -27.48 -2.58
C PHE A 433 3.14 -27.91 -1.43
N SER A 434 3.39 -29.08 -0.82
CA SER A 434 2.66 -29.55 0.37
C SER A 434 3.04 -28.78 1.65
N LYS A 435 4.25 -28.20 1.69
CA LYS A 435 4.67 -27.34 2.81
C LYS A 435 3.77 -26.12 2.91
N LYS A 436 3.21 -25.89 4.09
CA LYS A 436 2.39 -24.71 4.39
C LYS A 436 3.30 -23.50 4.61
N GLY A 437 2.97 -22.37 3.99
CA GLY A 437 3.66 -21.09 4.18
C GLY A 437 2.75 -20.05 4.83
N GLU A 438 3.35 -19.08 5.52
CA GLU A 438 2.64 -17.89 6.04
C GLU A 438 2.43 -16.86 4.92
N TRP A 439 3.32 -16.83 3.93
CA TRP A 439 3.27 -15.88 2.82
C TRP A 439 3.19 -16.63 1.50
N LEU A 440 2.10 -16.44 0.77
CA LEU A 440 1.92 -16.98 -0.59
C LEU A 440 1.95 -15.87 -1.62
N LEU A 441 2.38 -16.18 -2.85
CA LEU A 441 2.33 -15.22 -3.94
C LEU A 441 0.91 -14.69 -4.18
N THR A 442 0.79 -13.40 -4.49
CA THR A 442 -0.47 -12.77 -4.92
C THR A 442 -0.92 -13.34 -6.27
N PRO A 443 -2.22 -13.21 -6.65
CA PRO A 443 -2.71 -13.80 -7.90
C PRO A 443 -1.93 -13.33 -9.13
N ALA A 444 -1.60 -12.04 -9.19
CA ALA A 444 -0.82 -11.45 -10.26
C ALA A 444 0.59 -12.03 -10.32
N ALA A 445 1.31 -12.07 -9.19
CA ALA A 445 2.67 -12.58 -9.15
C ALA A 445 2.74 -14.08 -9.47
N TYR A 446 1.78 -14.86 -8.97
CA TYR A 446 1.73 -16.29 -9.25
C TYR A 446 1.47 -16.60 -10.73
N ASN A 447 0.43 -15.98 -11.32
CA ASN A 447 0.04 -16.28 -12.68
C ASN A 447 0.96 -15.65 -13.73
N ASN A 448 1.48 -14.44 -13.48
CA ASN A 448 2.27 -13.70 -14.47
C ASN A 448 3.79 -13.88 -14.31
N LEU A 449 4.29 -14.21 -13.11
CA LEU A 449 5.74 -14.36 -12.87
C LEU A 449 6.12 -15.80 -12.57
N TYR A 450 5.55 -16.41 -11.52
CA TYR A 450 5.95 -17.77 -11.11
C TYR A 450 5.69 -18.80 -12.21
N LYS A 451 4.46 -18.87 -12.74
CA LYS A 451 4.11 -19.82 -13.81
C LYS A 451 4.94 -19.63 -15.08
N ALA A 452 5.22 -18.38 -15.45
CA ALA A 452 6.06 -18.06 -16.60
C ALA A 452 7.50 -18.55 -16.36
N ALA A 453 8.15 -18.06 -15.29
CA ALA A 453 9.55 -18.34 -15.00
C ALA A 453 9.85 -19.84 -14.78
N ILE A 454 8.96 -20.60 -14.12
CA ILE A 454 9.16 -22.05 -13.96
C ILE A 454 9.04 -22.79 -15.29
N SER A 455 8.10 -22.39 -16.15
CA SER A 455 7.88 -23.02 -17.45
C SER A 455 9.04 -22.76 -18.41
N GLU A 456 9.57 -21.53 -18.43
CA GLU A 456 10.75 -21.13 -19.19
C GLU A 456 11.99 -21.89 -18.72
N LYS A 457 12.18 -22.00 -17.40
CA LYS A 457 13.32 -22.73 -16.86
C LYS A 457 13.28 -24.22 -17.23
N ILE A 458 12.11 -24.85 -17.12
CA ILE A 458 11.94 -26.25 -17.52
C ILE A 458 12.22 -26.43 -19.01
N PHE A 459 11.76 -25.50 -19.86
CA PHE A 459 12.08 -25.52 -21.28
C PHE A 459 13.58 -25.37 -21.56
N ALA A 460 14.28 -24.48 -20.83
CA ALA A 460 15.72 -24.31 -20.91
C ALA A 460 16.47 -25.62 -20.56
N LEU A 461 16.06 -26.30 -19.49
CA LEU A 461 16.62 -27.61 -19.09
C LEU A 461 16.38 -28.70 -20.14
N ILE A 462 15.22 -28.69 -20.82
CA ILE A 462 14.96 -29.58 -21.96
C ILE A 462 15.91 -29.26 -23.11
N CYS A 463 16.04 -27.98 -23.49
CA CYS A 463 16.96 -27.58 -24.54
C CYS A 463 18.39 -28.02 -24.23
N GLN A 464 18.85 -27.84 -22.99
CA GLN A 464 20.15 -28.30 -22.53
C GLN A 464 20.31 -29.82 -22.67
N LYS A 465 19.32 -30.61 -22.21
CA LYS A 465 19.35 -32.08 -22.30
C LYS A 465 19.45 -32.58 -23.73
N TYR A 466 18.77 -31.91 -24.66
CA TYR A 466 18.77 -32.28 -26.08
C TYR A 466 19.83 -31.51 -26.89
N HIS A 467 20.74 -30.78 -26.25
CA HIS A 467 21.78 -29.98 -26.90
C HIS A 467 21.24 -28.99 -27.96
N LEU A 468 20.05 -28.44 -27.74
CA LEU A 468 19.48 -27.39 -28.59
C LEU A 468 20.13 -26.06 -28.24
N ASP A 469 20.59 -25.31 -29.25
CA ASP A 469 21.21 -23.99 -29.07
C ASP A 469 20.18 -22.92 -28.68
N PHE A 470 19.72 -23.01 -27.42
CA PHE A 470 18.78 -22.12 -26.78
C PHE A 470 19.49 -21.06 -25.95
N HIS A 471 19.01 -19.83 -26.10
CA HIS A 471 19.45 -18.65 -25.41
C HIS A 471 18.27 -18.07 -24.62
N GLU A 472 18.44 -17.93 -23.31
CA GLU A 472 17.41 -17.42 -22.41
C GLU A 472 17.18 -15.91 -22.60
N MET A 473 16.15 -15.35 -21.96
CA MET A 473 15.82 -13.93 -22.02
C MET A 473 17.02 -12.99 -21.76
N ARG A 474 17.95 -13.38 -20.89
CA ARG A 474 19.17 -12.62 -20.57
C ARG A 474 20.12 -12.41 -21.76
N ASP A 475 20.03 -13.29 -22.76
CA ASP A 475 20.88 -13.25 -23.95
C ASP A 475 20.25 -12.44 -25.08
N LEU A 476 19.00 -11.99 -24.91
CA LEU A 476 18.34 -11.11 -25.87
C LEU A 476 19.01 -9.74 -25.92
N MET A 477 18.98 -9.11 -27.10
CA MET A 477 19.38 -7.71 -27.24
C MET A 477 18.46 -6.82 -26.38
N GLN A 478 18.99 -5.68 -25.91
CA GLN A 478 18.28 -4.79 -24.97
C GLN A 478 16.89 -4.37 -25.50
N ASN A 479 16.77 -4.10 -26.79
CA ASN A 479 15.51 -3.72 -27.46
C ASN A 479 14.54 -4.89 -27.71
N GLU A 480 15.00 -6.13 -27.54
CA GLU A 480 14.24 -7.38 -27.66
C GLU A 480 13.91 -8.01 -26.29
N PHE A 481 14.51 -7.51 -25.21
CA PHE A 481 14.30 -8.01 -23.85
C PHE A 481 12.81 -8.00 -23.44
N GLU A 482 12.32 -9.05 -22.78
CA GLU A 482 10.91 -9.27 -22.39
C GLU A 482 9.92 -9.33 -23.59
N ARG A 483 10.38 -9.17 -24.83
CA ARG A 483 9.51 -9.32 -26.01
C ARG A 483 9.11 -10.80 -26.20
N PHE A 484 10.09 -11.67 -26.02
CA PHE A 484 10.00 -13.13 -26.04
C PHE A 484 10.79 -13.70 -24.85
N ASP A 485 10.57 -14.97 -24.51
CA ASP A 485 11.18 -15.60 -23.33
C ASP A 485 12.60 -16.12 -23.60
N GLY A 486 12.97 -16.19 -24.87
CA GLY A 486 14.30 -16.55 -25.34
C GLY A 486 14.31 -16.78 -26.85
N PHE A 487 15.38 -17.39 -27.35
CA PHE A 487 15.49 -17.76 -28.75
C PHE A 487 16.35 -19.01 -28.99
N LEU A 488 16.05 -19.69 -30.10
CA LEU A 488 16.82 -20.82 -30.61
C LEU A 488 17.60 -20.38 -31.84
N LYS A 489 18.88 -20.75 -31.93
CA LYS A 489 19.66 -20.59 -33.16
C LYS A 489 19.40 -21.76 -34.10
N LEU A 490 19.01 -21.45 -35.33
CA LEU A 490 18.77 -22.43 -36.37
C LEU A 490 20.08 -22.88 -37.00
N LYS A 491 20.09 -24.05 -37.64
CA LYS A 491 21.28 -24.59 -38.35
C LYS A 491 21.81 -23.65 -39.44
N ASP A 492 20.93 -22.83 -40.01
CA ASP A 492 21.25 -21.80 -41.01
C ASP A 492 21.57 -20.43 -40.38
N LYS A 493 21.82 -20.38 -39.05
CA LYS A 493 22.14 -19.19 -38.23
C LYS A 493 21.00 -18.19 -38.02
N ARG A 494 19.80 -18.46 -38.55
CA ARG A 494 18.62 -17.64 -38.27
C ARG A 494 18.13 -17.82 -36.84
N ILE A 495 17.29 -16.88 -36.38
CA ILE A 495 16.75 -16.86 -35.02
C ILE A 495 15.28 -17.25 -35.02
N LEU A 496 14.94 -18.24 -34.19
CA LEU A 496 13.56 -18.60 -33.86
C LEU A 496 13.27 -18.17 -32.42
N TYR A 497 12.43 -17.16 -32.21
CA TYR A 497 12.03 -16.73 -30.88
C TYR A 497 11.13 -17.75 -30.21
N VAL A 498 11.22 -17.88 -28.89
CA VAL A 498 10.40 -18.78 -28.08
C VAL A 498 9.52 -17.96 -27.14
N ASP A 499 8.24 -18.30 -27.08
CA ASP A 499 7.25 -17.71 -26.18
C ASP A 499 6.51 -18.85 -25.45
N MET A 500 6.87 -19.06 -24.19
CA MET A 500 6.28 -20.06 -23.30
C MET A 500 4.97 -19.53 -22.74
N LYS A 501 3.93 -20.34 -22.85
CA LYS A 501 2.62 -20.05 -22.27
C LYS A 501 2.25 -21.12 -21.26
N ASN A 502 1.41 -20.77 -20.30
CA ASN A 502 0.82 -21.73 -19.38
C ASN A 502 -0.69 -21.47 -19.30
N TYR A 503 -1.31 -21.46 -20.47
CA TYR A 503 -2.73 -21.27 -20.59
C TYR A 503 -3.46 -22.56 -20.28
N ASP A 504 -4.48 -22.41 -19.45
CA ASP A 504 -5.51 -23.41 -19.31
C ASP A 504 -6.28 -23.53 -20.64
N SER A 505 -6.09 -24.64 -21.33
CA SER A 505 -6.62 -24.89 -22.69
C SER A 505 -8.15 -24.95 -22.75
N ARG A 506 -8.85 -24.87 -21.60
CA ARG A 506 -10.31 -24.76 -21.49
C ARG A 506 -10.87 -23.40 -21.97
N LYS A 507 -10.03 -22.40 -22.29
CA LYS A 507 -10.47 -21.06 -22.71
C LYS A 507 -10.75 -20.94 -24.24
N THR A 508 -11.74 -20.11 -24.56
CA THR A 508 -12.48 -20.02 -25.83
C THR A 508 -11.68 -19.51 -27.04
N THR A 509 -12.18 -19.79 -28.25
CA THR A 509 -11.62 -19.44 -29.57
C THR A 509 -11.31 -17.94 -29.75
N ALA A 510 -12.06 -17.04 -29.11
CA ALA A 510 -11.86 -15.60 -29.19
C ALA A 510 -10.55 -15.12 -28.52
N LEU A 511 -10.00 -15.90 -27.58
CA LEU A 511 -8.71 -15.60 -26.96
C LEU A 511 -7.56 -15.78 -27.96
N LYS A 512 -7.70 -16.74 -28.88
CA LYS A 512 -6.68 -17.11 -29.86
C LYS A 512 -6.38 -15.98 -30.86
N GLU A 513 -7.41 -15.39 -31.48
CA GLU A 513 -7.22 -14.34 -32.49
C GLU A 513 -6.53 -13.08 -31.92
N LYS A 514 -6.84 -12.73 -30.67
CA LYS A 514 -6.18 -11.61 -29.95
C LYS A 514 -4.73 -11.94 -29.62
N VAL A 515 -4.44 -13.16 -29.17
CA VAL A 515 -3.08 -13.62 -28.88
C VAL A 515 -2.24 -13.65 -30.15
N ASP A 516 -2.78 -14.18 -31.24
CA ASP A 516 -2.11 -14.28 -32.55
C ASP A 516 -1.76 -12.89 -33.09
N SER A 517 -2.71 -11.95 -33.05
CA SER A 517 -2.48 -10.57 -33.48
C SER A 517 -1.42 -9.87 -32.62
N HIS A 518 -1.45 -10.09 -31.30
CA HIS A 518 -0.47 -9.50 -30.39
C HIS A 518 0.94 -10.04 -30.64
N ILE A 519 1.10 -11.35 -30.85
CA ILE A 519 2.40 -11.97 -31.09
C ILE A 519 2.92 -11.65 -32.49
N GLN A 520 2.04 -11.52 -33.49
CA GLN A 520 2.44 -11.06 -34.82
C GLN A 520 2.99 -9.64 -34.76
N ASN A 521 2.35 -8.74 -34.00
CA ASN A 521 2.89 -7.39 -33.78
C ASN A 521 4.26 -7.44 -33.09
N LYS A 522 4.42 -8.27 -32.05
CA LYS A 522 5.73 -8.47 -31.40
C LYS A 522 6.80 -8.90 -32.42
N LEU A 523 6.48 -9.85 -33.30
CA LEU A 523 7.39 -10.43 -34.30
C LEU A 523 7.69 -9.46 -35.46
N ASN A 524 6.72 -8.65 -35.89
CA ASN A 524 6.93 -7.63 -36.92
C ASN A 524 7.91 -6.56 -36.46
N ASP A 525 7.85 -6.20 -35.18
CA ASP A 525 8.70 -5.22 -34.52
C ASP A 525 10.06 -5.79 -34.04
N SER A 526 10.32 -7.08 -34.26
CA SER A 526 11.57 -7.73 -33.84
C SER A 526 12.50 -8.03 -35.01
N SER A 527 13.77 -8.22 -34.70
CA SER A 527 14.84 -8.56 -35.65
C SER A 527 14.85 -10.03 -36.08
N GLY A 528 14.17 -10.92 -35.36
CA GLY A 528 14.18 -12.36 -35.64
C GLY A 528 13.25 -12.80 -36.77
N ASN A 529 13.48 -14.05 -37.22
CA ASN A 529 12.90 -14.59 -38.44
C ASN A 529 11.53 -15.22 -38.20
N ALA A 530 11.29 -15.85 -37.06
CA ALA A 530 10.03 -16.52 -36.75
C ALA A 530 9.84 -16.59 -35.22
N ALA A 531 8.64 -16.97 -34.79
CA ALA A 531 8.36 -17.26 -33.39
C ALA A 531 7.72 -18.66 -33.24
N VAL A 532 8.04 -19.35 -32.16
CA VAL A 532 7.35 -20.56 -31.72
C VAL A 532 6.69 -20.29 -30.37
N ILE A 533 5.39 -20.56 -30.30
CA ILE A 533 4.60 -20.46 -29.08
C ILE A 533 4.36 -21.87 -28.57
N ILE A 534 4.73 -22.10 -27.32
CA ILE A 534 4.68 -23.41 -26.71
C ILE A 534 3.87 -23.28 -25.43
N ASN A 535 2.69 -23.89 -25.40
CA ASN A 535 1.98 -24.02 -24.13
C ASN A 535 2.71 -25.05 -23.25
N PHE A 536 2.72 -24.87 -21.94
CA PHE A 536 3.52 -25.69 -21.03
C PHE A 536 2.91 -27.08 -20.85
N TYR A 537 1.59 -27.18 -20.67
CA TYR A 537 0.93 -28.41 -20.26
C TYR A 537 -0.42 -28.63 -20.95
N GLU A 538 -0.75 -29.90 -21.21
CA GLU A 538 -2.05 -30.33 -21.75
C GLU A 538 -3.08 -30.53 -20.62
N PHE A 539 -3.91 -29.51 -20.38
CA PHE A 539 -4.92 -29.56 -19.31
C PHE A 539 -6.09 -30.51 -19.63
N GLU A 540 -6.58 -30.58 -20.89
CA GLU A 540 -7.61 -31.52 -21.38
C GLU A 540 -7.47 -31.86 -22.89
N LYS A 541 -8.17 -32.91 -23.37
CA LYS A 541 -8.06 -33.47 -24.75
C LYS A 541 -8.56 -32.55 -25.87
N GLU A 542 -9.47 -31.62 -25.61
CA GLU A 542 -9.99 -30.71 -26.63
C GLU A 542 -9.32 -29.33 -26.48
N ASN A 543 -8.30 -29.10 -27.30
CA ASN A 543 -7.60 -27.82 -27.35
C ASN A 543 -8.13 -26.98 -28.53
N SER A 544 -8.55 -25.75 -28.27
CA SER A 544 -8.99 -24.80 -29.31
C SER A 544 -7.84 -24.34 -30.22
N TYR A 545 -6.59 -24.51 -29.75
CA TYR A 545 -5.39 -24.32 -30.57
C TYR A 545 -5.14 -25.57 -31.42
N ARG A 546 -5.17 -25.42 -32.75
CA ARG A 546 -4.70 -26.47 -33.66
C ARG A 546 -3.18 -26.42 -33.71
N ASN A 547 -2.54 -27.57 -33.52
CA ASN A 547 -1.09 -27.70 -33.71
C ASN A 547 -0.74 -27.27 -35.15
N GLN A 548 0.12 -26.25 -35.25
CA GLN A 548 0.67 -25.74 -36.52
C GLN A 548 2.20 -25.84 -36.49
N GLY A 549 2.70 -26.98 -36.01
CA GLY A 549 4.13 -27.26 -35.86
C GLY A 549 4.96 -27.05 -37.13
N ILE A 550 6.27 -27.16 -36.98
CA ILE A 550 7.25 -26.88 -38.04
C ILE A 550 7.33 -28.07 -39.00
N ASN A 551 6.36 -28.19 -39.90
CA ASN A 551 6.26 -29.33 -40.84
C ASN A 551 7.32 -29.28 -41.97
N ASN A 552 7.71 -28.09 -42.42
CA ASN A 552 8.63 -27.88 -43.56
C ASN A 552 9.88 -27.09 -43.13
N GLY A 553 10.14 -25.95 -43.76
CA GLY A 553 11.13 -24.97 -43.33
C GLY A 553 10.56 -23.98 -42.32
N ILE A 554 11.44 -23.13 -41.80
CA ILE A 554 11.05 -21.98 -41.00
C ILE A 554 10.88 -20.79 -41.95
N ASP A 555 9.64 -20.37 -42.12
CA ASP A 555 9.26 -19.26 -43.00
C ASP A 555 9.44 -17.94 -42.25
N GLU A 556 9.78 -16.88 -42.99
CA GLU A 556 10.00 -15.56 -42.41
C GLU A 556 8.68 -14.94 -41.90
N LYS A 557 8.78 -14.31 -40.72
CA LYS A 557 7.71 -13.70 -39.91
C LYS A 557 6.52 -14.61 -39.61
N LYS A 558 6.72 -15.94 -39.68
CA LYS A 558 5.71 -16.93 -39.32
C LYS A 558 5.73 -17.27 -37.85
N ILE A 559 4.55 -17.58 -37.32
CA ILE A 559 4.35 -18.07 -35.95
C ILE A 559 3.96 -19.55 -36.01
N TYR A 560 4.65 -20.36 -35.21
CA TYR A 560 4.39 -21.79 -35.05
C TYR A 560 3.76 -22.05 -33.68
N TYR A 561 2.74 -22.90 -33.63
CA TYR A 561 1.98 -23.16 -32.41
C TYR A 561 2.07 -24.62 -32.00
N TYR A 562 2.57 -24.86 -30.80
CA TYR A 562 2.50 -26.15 -30.13
C TYR A 562 1.55 -26.07 -28.94
N THR A 563 0.56 -26.94 -28.97
CA THR A 563 -0.55 -27.00 -28.01
C THR A 563 -0.12 -27.35 -26.59
N TYR A 564 1.05 -27.97 -26.44
CA TYR A 564 1.67 -28.33 -25.18
C TYR A 564 3.13 -28.80 -25.37
N LEU A 565 3.96 -28.57 -24.35
CA LEU A 565 5.29 -29.15 -24.16
C LEU A 565 5.18 -30.52 -23.48
N PHE A 566 4.28 -30.65 -22.50
CA PHE A 566 3.99 -31.91 -21.82
C PHE A 566 2.55 -32.35 -22.05
N HIS A 567 2.37 -33.63 -22.38
CA HIS A 567 1.08 -34.30 -22.42
C HIS A 567 0.45 -34.39 -21.03
N HIS A 568 -0.85 -34.69 -20.97
CA HIS A 568 -1.60 -34.82 -19.72
C HIS A 568 -1.02 -35.88 -18.75
N ASN A 569 -0.26 -36.86 -19.27
CA ASN A 569 0.41 -37.88 -18.47
C ASN A 569 1.82 -37.48 -18.01
N GLY A 570 2.28 -36.26 -18.32
CA GLY A 570 3.60 -35.74 -17.98
C GLY A 570 4.71 -36.08 -18.99
N GLU A 571 4.42 -36.81 -20.07
CA GLU A 571 5.42 -37.12 -21.11
C GLU A 571 5.70 -35.90 -21.98
N VAL A 572 6.96 -35.73 -22.39
CA VAL A 572 7.34 -34.62 -23.28
C VAL A 572 6.77 -34.86 -24.68
N ASN A 573 6.26 -33.81 -25.31
CA ASN A 573 5.78 -33.85 -26.68
C ASN A 573 6.93 -34.14 -27.66
N HIS A 574 7.01 -35.39 -28.12
CA HIS A 574 8.06 -35.84 -29.03
C HIS A 574 7.96 -35.22 -30.43
N ILE A 575 6.78 -34.76 -30.86
CA ILE A 575 6.63 -34.08 -32.15
C ILE A 575 7.35 -32.73 -32.09
N LEU A 576 7.05 -31.92 -31.06
CA LEU A 576 7.74 -30.66 -30.80
C LEU A 576 9.26 -30.87 -30.72
N LEU A 577 9.71 -31.83 -29.90
CA LEU A 577 11.14 -32.09 -29.76
C LEU A 577 11.79 -32.49 -31.08
N ARG A 578 11.16 -33.36 -31.87
CA ARG A 578 11.69 -33.79 -33.16
C ARG A 578 11.81 -32.63 -34.14
N ASP A 579 10.80 -31.76 -34.19
CA ASP A 579 10.81 -30.61 -35.08
C ASP A 579 11.93 -29.63 -34.69
N LEU A 580 12.06 -29.30 -33.40
CA LEU A 580 13.17 -28.48 -32.91
C LEU A 580 14.52 -29.15 -33.16
N TYR A 581 14.66 -30.43 -32.86
CA TYR A 581 15.88 -31.23 -33.09
C TYR A 581 16.32 -31.18 -34.56
N ASN A 582 15.37 -31.20 -35.49
CA ASN A 582 15.69 -31.19 -36.92
C ASN A 582 16.15 -29.82 -37.43
N LYS A 583 15.73 -28.71 -36.79
CA LYS A 583 15.95 -27.35 -37.30
C LYS A 583 16.97 -26.53 -36.52
N VAL A 584 17.08 -26.75 -35.22
CA VAL A 584 17.95 -25.98 -34.32
C VAL A 584 19.39 -26.48 -34.41
N ALA A 585 20.33 -25.56 -34.30
CA ALA A 585 21.77 -25.85 -34.19
C ALA A 585 22.07 -26.59 -32.88
N ARG A 586 23.23 -27.25 -32.83
CA ARG A 586 23.69 -27.95 -31.62
C ARG A 586 24.66 -27.09 -30.84
N ASN A 587 24.44 -27.03 -29.53
CA ASN A 587 25.47 -26.56 -28.62
C ASN A 587 26.43 -27.72 -28.32
N ASP A 588 27.41 -27.90 -29.21
CA ASP A 588 28.56 -28.78 -28.99
C ASP A 588 29.56 -28.07 -28.05
N SER A 589 29.11 -27.71 -26.86
CA SER A 589 29.96 -27.23 -25.77
C SER A 589 30.13 -28.35 -24.75
N SER A 590 30.73 -29.45 -25.19
CA SER A 590 31.38 -30.47 -24.35
C SER A 590 32.89 -30.20 -24.24
N SER A 591 33.25 -28.93 -24.00
CA SER A 591 34.59 -28.58 -23.50
C SER A 591 34.53 -27.28 -22.70
N LYS A 592 34.36 -27.41 -21.39
CA LYS A 592 35.03 -26.58 -20.37
C LYS A 592 34.83 -27.20 -18.99
#